data_AF-A0AAU8MVL5-F1
#
_entry.id   AF-A0AAU8MVL5-F1
#
_cell.length_a   1.000
_cell.length_b   1.000
_cell.length_c   1.000
_cell.angle_alpha   90.00
_cell.angle_beta   90.00
_cell.angle_gamma   90.00
#
_symmetry.space_group_name_H-M   'P 1'
#
loop_
_entity.id
_entity.type
_entity.pdbx_description
1 polymer ?
#
loop_
_entity_poly.entity_id
_entity_poly.type
_entity_poly.pdbx_seq_one_letter_code
_entity_poly.pdbx_strand_id
1 'polypeptide(L)'
;MQRLHDAIEQYNASRTRFWDDDYNTLLAAGPAEPAQIERLQALEPRPLPADLVQFYRRFGGLHNQDNTESYCMELPLPGQLADGLEAANAYLRIRSLGLVDMIAHSWGNDRPEFAAGGAFSQAELDELNGRYRCYGWYRTDTVLESAWYLYADPDGRFGALLYDQDRFDRTARELRALLAASPAGQSLEDALCEGVERMHATMIEWCDEDADEDA
;
A
#
# COMPACT_ATOMS: atom_id res chain seq x y z
N MET A 1 -6.47 1.95 -16.98
CA MET A 1 -5.43 2.75 -16.30
C MET A 1 -5.51 4.24 -16.60
N GLN A 2 -6.58 4.75 -17.23
CA GLN A 2 -6.76 6.19 -17.42
C GLN A 2 -7.37 6.85 -16.18
N ARG A 3 -8.28 6.17 -15.49
CA ARG A 3 -8.94 6.72 -14.29
C ARG A 3 -7.94 7.03 -13.19
N LEU A 4 -6.97 6.15 -13.00
CA LEU A 4 -5.90 6.39 -12.03
C LEU A 4 -5.09 7.64 -12.37
N HIS A 5 -4.79 7.86 -13.65
CA HIS A 5 -4.07 9.06 -14.09
C HIS A 5 -4.89 10.32 -13.78
N ASP A 6 -6.19 10.31 -14.12
CA ASP A 6 -7.09 11.43 -13.87
C ASP A 6 -7.23 11.71 -12.36
N ALA A 7 -7.31 10.66 -11.52
CA ALA A 7 -7.36 10.78 -10.07
C ALA A 7 -6.09 11.41 -9.48
N ILE A 8 -4.91 11.03 -9.99
CA ILE A 8 -3.62 11.64 -9.58
C ILE A 8 -3.58 13.12 -9.99
N GLU A 9 -4.01 13.46 -11.20
CA GLU A 9 -4.08 14.85 -11.65
C GLU A 9 -5.02 15.69 -10.77
N GLN A 10 -6.20 15.15 -10.42
CA GLN A 10 -7.16 15.82 -9.58
C GLN A 10 -6.65 16.05 -8.14
N TYR A 11 -6.00 15.03 -7.56
CA TYR A 11 -5.35 15.14 -6.26
C TYR A 11 -4.29 16.26 -6.28
N ASN A 12 -3.39 16.22 -7.27
CA ASN A 12 -2.32 17.21 -7.42
C ASN A 12 -2.84 18.64 -7.65
N ALA A 13 -3.90 18.79 -8.46
CA ALA A 13 -4.52 20.09 -8.70
C ALA A 13 -5.22 20.67 -7.47
N SER A 14 -5.69 19.82 -6.56
CA SER A 14 -6.29 20.26 -5.30
C SER A 14 -5.22 20.62 -4.29
N ARG A 15 -4.15 19.83 -4.19
CA ARG A 15 -2.99 20.07 -3.33
C ARG A 15 -2.39 21.47 -3.55
N THR A 16 -2.26 21.93 -4.79
CA THR A 16 -1.72 23.26 -5.12
C THR A 16 -2.61 24.43 -4.69
N ARG A 17 -3.85 24.16 -4.25
CA ARG A 17 -4.72 25.18 -3.63
C ARG A 17 -4.36 25.43 -2.17
N PHE A 18 -3.85 24.40 -1.49
CA PHE A 18 -3.59 24.43 -0.04
C PHE A 18 -2.13 24.73 0.29
N TRP A 19 -1.18 24.26 -0.54
CA TRP A 19 0.25 24.45 -0.31
C TRP A 19 0.99 24.92 -1.57
N ASP A 20 1.97 25.81 -1.38
CA ASP A 20 2.86 26.35 -2.43
C ASP A 20 4.20 25.58 -2.51
N ASP A 21 4.19 24.32 -2.10
CA ASP A 21 5.34 23.41 -2.19
C ASP A 21 4.96 22.09 -2.85
N ASP A 22 5.98 21.27 -3.13
CA ASP A 22 5.83 19.96 -3.78
C ASP A 22 5.80 18.77 -2.83
N TYR A 23 5.82 18.98 -1.51
CA TYR A 23 5.95 17.93 -0.49
C TYR A 23 4.90 16.82 -0.66
N ASN A 24 3.66 17.24 -0.91
CA ASN A 24 2.49 16.39 -1.08
C ASN A 24 2.24 15.93 -2.52
N THR A 25 3.10 16.25 -3.50
CA THR A 25 2.88 15.85 -4.91
C THR A 25 2.84 14.34 -5.05
N LEU A 26 1.76 13.79 -5.60
CA LEU A 26 1.67 12.38 -5.94
C LEU A 26 2.27 12.13 -7.34
N LEU A 27 3.28 11.28 -7.40
CA LEU A 27 4.11 11.07 -8.59
C LEU A 27 4.14 9.61 -9.01
N ALA A 28 4.03 9.41 -10.33
CA ALA A 28 4.39 8.15 -10.94
C ALA A 28 5.90 8.12 -11.21
N ALA A 29 6.57 7.01 -10.87
CA ALA A 29 8.00 6.85 -11.13
C ALA A 29 8.35 6.78 -12.64
N GLY A 30 7.34 6.50 -13.48
CA GLY A 30 7.49 6.22 -14.91
C GLY A 30 7.61 4.71 -15.17
N PRO A 31 7.45 4.25 -16.43
CA PRO A 31 7.51 2.84 -16.77
C PRO A 31 8.70 2.10 -16.16
N ALA A 32 8.45 1.03 -15.41
CA ALA A 32 9.51 0.19 -14.88
C ALA A 32 10.21 -0.58 -16.01
N GLU A 33 11.52 -0.78 -15.85
CA GLU A 33 12.31 -1.58 -16.77
C GLU A 33 11.81 -3.04 -16.78
N PRO A 34 11.65 -3.69 -17.94
CA PRO A 34 11.17 -5.09 -18.01
C PRO A 34 11.96 -6.05 -17.11
N ALA A 35 13.28 -5.86 -17.02
CA ALA A 35 14.17 -6.66 -16.19
C ALA A 35 13.86 -6.55 -14.69
N GLN A 36 13.35 -5.40 -14.21
CA GLN A 36 12.95 -5.24 -12.81
C GLN A 36 11.68 -6.04 -12.50
N ILE A 37 10.71 -6.03 -13.43
CA ILE A 37 9.47 -6.82 -13.30
C ILE A 37 9.80 -8.31 -13.33
N GLU A 38 10.67 -8.75 -14.25
CA GLU A 38 11.14 -10.13 -14.35
C GLU A 38 11.88 -10.59 -13.10
N ARG A 39 12.75 -9.74 -12.53
CA ARG A 39 13.44 -10.03 -11.27
C ARG A 39 12.47 -10.20 -10.12
N LEU A 40 11.51 -9.27 -9.95
CA LEU A 40 10.49 -9.39 -8.90
C LEU A 40 9.67 -10.69 -9.07
N GLN A 41 9.27 -11.01 -10.30
CA GLN A 41 8.55 -12.25 -10.61
C GLN A 41 9.36 -13.50 -10.23
N ALA A 42 10.68 -13.50 -10.45
CA ALA A 42 11.53 -14.65 -10.13
C ALA A 42 11.67 -14.91 -8.62
N LEU A 43 11.46 -13.89 -7.79
CA LEU A 43 11.51 -13.98 -6.33
C LEU A 43 10.19 -14.43 -5.71
N GLU A 44 9.08 -14.30 -6.44
CA GLU A 44 7.76 -14.68 -5.95
C GLU A 44 7.39 -16.12 -6.35
N PRO A 45 6.77 -16.90 -5.44
CA PRO A 45 6.37 -18.27 -5.72
C PRO A 45 5.14 -18.36 -6.65
N ARG A 46 4.48 -17.24 -6.93
CA ARG A 46 3.28 -17.14 -7.77
C ARG A 46 3.47 -16.08 -8.85
N PRO A 47 2.80 -16.20 -10.00
CA PRO A 47 2.74 -15.13 -10.99
C PRO A 47 2.25 -13.82 -10.36
N LEU A 48 2.87 -12.71 -10.72
CA LEU A 48 2.36 -11.37 -10.41
C LEU A 48 1.01 -11.19 -11.10
N PRO A 49 0.02 -10.54 -10.46
CA PRO A 49 -1.24 -10.22 -11.10
C PRO A 49 -1.05 -9.45 -12.41
N ALA A 50 -1.83 -9.77 -13.44
CA ALA A 50 -1.70 -9.15 -14.77
C ALA A 50 -1.88 -7.62 -14.71
N ASP A 51 -2.85 -7.15 -13.93
CA ASP A 51 -3.10 -5.72 -13.72
C ASP A 51 -1.91 -5.02 -13.07
N LEU A 52 -1.21 -5.69 -12.14
CA LEU A 52 0.00 -5.17 -11.51
C LEU A 52 1.16 -5.06 -12.50
N VAL A 53 1.34 -6.06 -13.36
CA VAL A 53 2.35 -6.00 -14.43
C VAL A 53 2.04 -4.86 -15.40
N GLN A 54 0.76 -4.64 -15.74
CA GLN A 54 0.34 -3.52 -16.57
C GLN A 54 0.58 -2.18 -15.87
N PHE A 55 0.30 -2.09 -14.57
CA PHE A 55 0.60 -0.91 -13.76
C PHE A 55 2.09 -0.59 -13.81
N TYR A 56 2.96 -1.55 -13.51
CA TYR A 56 4.41 -1.32 -13.51
C TYR A 56 4.95 -0.90 -14.88
N ARG A 57 4.42 -1.44 -15.97
CA ARG A 57 4.81 -1.02 -17.33
C ARG A 57 4.40 0.39 -17.70
N ARG A 58 3.42 0.99 -16.99
CA ARG A 58 2.91 2.34 -17.30
C ARG A 58 3.39 3.39 -16.29
N PHE A 59 3.31 3.07 -15.01
CA PHE A 59 3.58 3.99 -13.90
C PHE A 59 4.86 3.65 -13.15
N GLY A 60 5.30 2.38 -13.18
CA GLY A 60 6.45 1.84 -12.44
C GLY A 60 6.29 1.78 -10.94
N GLY A 61 5.80 2.84 -10.34
CA GLY A 61 5.49 2.98 -8.93
C GLY A 61 4.67 4.25 -8.73
N LEU A 62 4.17 4.44 -7.51
CA LEU A 62 3.40 5.61 -7.14
C LEU A 62 3.82 6.04 -5.74
N HIS A 63 4.30 7.27 -5.59
CA HIS A 63 4.77 7.77 -4.31
C HIS A 63 4.54 9.28 -4.20
N ASN A 64 4.49 9.81 -2.99
CA ASN A 64 4.57 11.25 -2.81
C ASN A 64 6.03 11.71 -2.99
N GLN A 65 6.24 12.98 -3.38
CA GLN A 65 7.57 13.55 -3.61
C GLN A 65 8.46 13.42 -2.37
N ASP A 66 7.97 13.88 -1.20
CA ASP A 66 8.73 13.85 0.06
C ASP A 66 7.89 13.38 1.26
N ASN A 67 6.56 13.47 1.19
CA ASN A 67 5.69 13.06 2.30
C ASN A 67 5.59 11.53 2.44
N THR A 68 5.73 11.02 3.66
CA THR A 68 5.56 9.59 3.98
C THR A 68 4.59 9.33 5.14
N GLU A 69 3.96 10.38 5.68
CA GLU A 69 3.26 10.35 6.97
C GLU A 69 1.75 10.44 6.84
N SER A 70 1.25 11.41 6.06
CA SER A 70 -0.18 11.71 5.90
C SER A 70 -0.53 11.95 4.44
N TYR A 71 -1.76 11.67 4.01
CA TYR A 71 -2.24 11.84 2.63
C TYR A 71 -1.23 11.31 1.60
N CYS A 72 -0.62 10.16 1.89
CA CYS A 72 0.47 9.65 1.10
C CYS A 72 0.19 8.24 0.62
N MET A 73 0.77 7.89 -0.53
CA MET A 73 0.70 6.55 -1.09
C MET A 73 2.12 6.07 -1.37
N GLU A 74 2.34 4.76 -1.24
CA GLU A 74 3.58 4.10 -1.62
C GLU A 74 3.24 2.79 -2.33
N LEU A 75 3.49 2.76 -3.63
CA LEU A 75 3.62 1.55 -4.44
C LEU A 75 5.05 1.52 -4.96
N PRO A 76 5.94 0.75 -4.34
CA PRO A 76 7.35 0.74 -4.72
C PRO A 76 7.56 0.22 -6.14
N LEU A 77 8.66 0.66 -6.76
CA LEU A 77 9.14 0.08 -8.01
C LEU A 77 9.41 -1.43 -7.83
N PRO A 78 9.26 -2.24 -8.89
CA PRO A 78 9.57 -3.67 -8.82
C PRO A 78 11.00 -3.95 -8.37
N GLY A 79 11.94 -3.09 -8.77
CA GLY A 79 13.33 -3.16 -8.33
C GLY A 79 13.50 -2.96 -6.83
N GLN A 80 12.77 -2.02 -6.22
CA GLN A 80 12.81 -1.75 -4.78
C GLN A 80 12.24 -2.91 -3.98
N LEU A 81 11.13 -3.51 -4.43
CA LEU A 81 10.58 -4.73 -3.80
C LEU A 81 11.56 -5.89 -3.89
N ALA A 82 12.20 -6.09 -5.04
CA ALA A 82 13.19 -7.13 -5.23
C ALA A 82 14.42 -6.93 -4.33
N ASP A 83 14.92 -5.70 -4.24
CA ASP A 83 16.04 -5.35 -3.35
C ASP A 83 15.68 -5.62 -1.88
N GLY A 84 14.45 -5.28 -1.46
CA GLY A 84 13.95 -5.55 -0.11
C GLY A 84 13.84 -7.05 0.20
N LEU A 85 13.38 -7.87 -0.74
CA LEU A 85 13.29 -9.33 -0.58
C LEU A 85 14.67 -10.00 -0.46
N GLU A 86 15.67 -9.47 -1.16
CA GLU A 86 17.04 -9.96 -1.17
C GLU A 86 17.92 -9.37 -0.05
N ALA A 87 17.43 -8.34 0.65
CA ALA A 87 18.22 -7.63 1.65
C ALA A 87 18.68 -8.55 2.79
N ALA A 88 19.98 -8.48 3.12
CA ALA A 88 20.57 -9.24 4.22
C ALA A 88 20.27 -8.62 5.60
N ASN A 89 20.07 -7.30 5.68
CA ASN A 89 19.77 -6.60 6.93
C ASN A 89 18.32 -6.88 7.35
N ALA A 90 18.13 -7.47 8.53
CA ALA A 90 16.82 -7.85 9.04
C ALA A 90 15.81 -6.69 9.15
N TYR A 91 16.26 -5.46 9.40
CA TYR A 91 15.38 -4.29 9.48
C TYR A 91 14.87 -3.85 8.10
N LEU A 92 15.73 -3.94 7.08
CA LEU A 92 15.39 -3.55 5.70
C LEU A 92 14.76 -4.68 4.90
N ARG A 93 14.83 -5.90 5.41
CA ARG A 93 14.37 -7.09 4.70
C ARG A 93 12.85 -7.16 4.65
N ILE A 94 12.33 -7.33 3.45
CA ILE A 94 10.97 -7.82 3.20
C ILE A 94 11.03 -9.35 3.32
N ARG A 95 10.30 -9.93 4.28
CA ARG A 95 10.32 -11.39 4.50
C ARG A 95 9.63 -12.15 3.36
N SER A 96 8.52 -11.60 2.90
CA SER A 96 7.82 -11.97 1.68
C SER A 96 6.91 -10.81 1.25
N LEU A 97 6.39 -10.83 0.02
CA LEU A 97 5.31 -9.91 -0.38
C LEU A 97 3.95 -10.28 0.24
N GLY A 98 3.90 -11.19 1.23
CA GLY A 98 2.67 -11.51 1.95
C GLY A 98 2.11 -10.29 2.68
N LEU A 99 0.78 -10.21 2.80
CA LEU A 99 0.09 -9.07 3.40
C LEU A 99 0.63 -8.71 4.80
N VAL A 100 0.76 -9.68 5.69
CA VAL A 100 1.24 -9.43 7.07
C VAL A 100 2.71 -9.06 7.09
N ASP A 101 3.52 -9.72 6.25
CA ASP A 101 4.95 -9.41 6.16
C ASP A 101 5.21 -8.00 5.64
N MET A 102 4.41 -7.53 4.68
CA MET A 102 4.48 -6.17 4.15
C MET A 102 4.01 -5.13 5.17
N ILE A 103 2.95 -5.44 5.94
CA ILE A 103 2.56 -4.58 7.07
C ILE A 103 3.74 -4.48 8.05
N ALA A 104 4.28 -5.60 8.53
CA ALA A 104 5.41 -5.56 9.46
C ALA A 104 6.61 -4.79 8.89
N HIS A 105 6.97 -5.02 7.63
CA HIS A 105 8.08 -4.33 6.98
C HIS A 105 7.91 -2.81 6.92
N SER A 106 6.73 -2.33 6.47
CA SER A 106 6.45 -0.88 6.37
C SER A 106 6.49 -0.16 7.73
N TRP A 107 6.52 -0.91 8.82
CA TRP A 107 6.69 -0.42 10.18
C TRP A 107 7.99 -0.91 10.82
N GLY A 108 9.05 -0.99 10.03
CA GLY A 108 10.41 -1.26 10.51
C GLY A 108 10.65 -2.70 10.97
N ASN A 109 9.80 -3.65 10.57
CA ASN A 109 9.79 -5.03 11.03
C ASN A 109 9.58 -5.18 12.56
N ASP A 110 9.03 -4.16 13.22
CA ASP A 110 8.83 -4.12 14.67
C ASP A 110 7.33 -4.21 15.03
N ARG A 111 6.76 -5.40 14.81
CA ARG A 111 5.35 -5.68 15.08
C ARG A 111 5.14 -6.92 15.92
N PRO A 112 5.24 -6.82 17.26
CA PRO A 112 5.14 -7.98 18.15
C PRO A 112 3.76 -8.65 18.09
N GLU A 113 2.71 -7.93 17.71
CA GLU A 113 1.37 -8.48 17.54
C GLU A 113 1.25 -9.47 16.37
N PHE A 114 2.17 -9.40 15.40
CA PHE A 114 2.35 -10.38 14.34
C PHE A 114 3.43 -11.44 14.65
N ALA A 115 3.98 -11.47 15.87
CA ALA A 115 4.82 -12.57 16.30
C ALA A 115 3.98 -13.84 16.56
N ALA A 116 4.54 -15.00 16.23
CA ALA A 116 3.88 -16.27 16.47
C ALA A 116 3.53 -16.47 17.95
N GLY A 117 2.28 -16.82 18.23
CA GLY A 117 1.78 -16.97 19.61
C GLY A 117 1.33 -15.66 20.26
N GLY A 118 1.40 -14.53 19.54
CA GLY A 118 0.70 -13.30 19.88
C GLY A 118 -0.79 -13.40 19.54
N ALA A 119 -1.25 -12.61 18.56
CA ALA A 119 -2.65 -12.65 18.13
C ALA A 119 -2.97 -13.78 17.13
N PHE A 120 -1.94 -14.33 16.49
CA PHE A 120 -2.04 -15.37 15.47
C PHE A 120 -1.06 -16.51 15.75
N SER A 121 -1.44 -17.71 15.36
CA SER A 121 -0.53 -18.84 15.23
C SER A 121 0.36 -18.67 14.00
N GLN A 122 1.52 -19.33 13.96
CA GLN A 122 2.38 -19.32 12.78
C GLN A 122 1.65 -19.82 11.53
N ALA A 123 0.80 -20.84 11.67
CA ALA A 123 0.04 -21.40 10.55
C ALA A 123 -0.95 -20.38 9.95
N GLU A 124 -1.60 -19.56 10.78
CA GLU A 124 -2.49 -18.50 10.30
C GLU A 124 -1.71 -17.40 9.57
N LEU A 125 -0.53 -17.01 10.08
CA LEU A 125 0.34 -16.03 9.44
C LEU A 125 0.85 -16.53 8.09
N ASP A 126 1.30 -17.79 8.04
CA ASP A 126 1.75 -18.44 6.80
C ASP A 126 0.62 -18.55 5.79
N GLU A 127 -0.61 -18.86 6.23
CA GLU A 127 -1.78 -18.91 5.35
C GLU A 127 -2.12 -17.52 4.80
N LEU A 128 -2.16 -16.48 5.65
CA LEU A 128 -2.43 -15.11 5.22
C LEU A 128 -1.41 -14.62 4.20
N ASN A 129 -0.12 -14.75 4.53
CA ASN A 129 0.97 -14.36 3.63
C ASN A 129 1.01 -15.23 2.37
N GLY A 130 0.66 -16.51 2.47
CA GLY A 130 0.59 -17.42 1.33
C GLY A 130 -0.57 -17.12 0.37
N ARG A 131 -1.69 -16.60 0.87
CA ARG A 131 -2.89 -16.30 0.08
C ARG A 131 -2.87 -14.89 -0.49
N TYR A 132 -2.52 -13.89 0.31
CA TYR A 132 -2.65 -12.47 -0.06
C TYR A 132 -1.28 -11.83 -0.26
N ARG A 133 -1.06 -11.21 -1.43
CA ARG A 133 0.17 -10.44 -1.71
C ARG A 133 -0.10 -8.96 -1.62
N CYS A 134 0.74 -8.21 -0.90
CA CYS A 134 0.65 -6.77 -0.76
C CYS A 134 1.73 -6.08 -1.57
N TYR A 135 1.37 -5.04 -2.33
CA TYR A 135 2.27 -4.35 -3.26
C TYR A 135 2.40 -2.85 -2.98
N GLY A 136 1.68 -2.35 -1.97
CA GLY A 136 1.77 -0.97 -1.56
C GLY A 136 0.77 -0.64 -0.47
N TRP A 137 0.81 0.59 -0.02
CA TRP A 137 -0.06 1.11 1.02
C TRP A 137 -0.35 2.59 0.80
N TYR A 138 -1.35 3.09 1.50
CA TYR A 138 -1.62 4.53 1.57
C TYR A 138 -2.06 4.94 2.97
N ARG A 139 -1.90 6.21 3.28
CA ARG A 139 -2.22 6.82 4.57
C ARG A 139 -3.15 8.01 4.34
N THR A 140 -4.12 8.16 5.22
CA THR A 140 -5.00 9.34 5.26
C THR A 140 -4.41 10.38 6.21
N ASP A 141 -5.19 10.99 7.07
CA ASP A 141 -4.83 12.00 8.08
C ASP A 141 -4.07 11.48 9.31
N THR A 142 -3.91 10.16 9.48
CA THR A 142 -3.51 9.59 10.78
C THR A 142 -2.02 9.72 11.15
N VAL A 143 -1.22 10.62 10.56
CA VAL A 143 0.20 10.89 10.91
C VAL A 143 1.00 9.64 11.34
N LEU A 144 1.25 8.72 10.42
CA LEU A 144 1.94 7.44 10.70
C LEU A 144 1.29 6.49 11.73
N GLU A 145 0.04 6.67 12.17
CA GLU A 145 -0.63 5.76 13.12
C GLU A 145 -1.40 4.62 12.44
N SER A 146 -1.83 4.83 11.20
CA SER A 146 -2.55 3.83 10.41
C SER A 146 -2.12 3.85 8.94
N ALA A 147 -2.39 2.75 8.24
CA ALA A 147 -2.23 2.66 6.80
C ALA A 147 -3.18 1.60 6.21
N TRP A 148 -3.67 1.87 5.02
CA TRP A 148 -4.40 0.92 4.20
C TRP A 148 -3.42 0.16 3.31
N TYR A 149 -3.45 -1.17 3.37
CA TYR A 149 -2.57 -2.05 2.61
C TYR A 149 -3.30 -2.63 1.42
N LEU A 150 -2.78 -2.36 0.23
CA LEU A 150 -3.32 -2.83 -1.04
C LEU A 150 -2.82 -4.24 -1.33
N TYR A 151 -3.75 -5.19 -1.33
CA TYR A 151 -3.42 -6.60 -1.56
C TYR A 151 -4.15 -7.18 -2.77
N ALA A 152 -3.51 -8.18 -3.38
CA ALA A 152 -4.11 -9.09 -4.35
C ALA A 152 -4.39 -10.44 -3.68
N ASP A 153 -5.55 -11.02 -3.98
CA ASP A 153 -5.93 -12.36 -3.57
C ASP A 153 -5.40 -13.44 -4.56
N PRO A 154 -5.62 -14.74 -4.28
CA PRO A 154 -5.17 -15.81 -5.18
C PRO A 154 -5.76 -15.78 -6.59
N ASP A 155 -6.93 -15.14 -6.76
CA ASP A 155 -7.60 -15.01 -8.06
C ASP A 155 -7.16 -13.74 -8.82
N GLY A 156 -6.21 -12.97 -8.25
CA GLY A 156 -5.68 -11.74 -8.83
C GLY A 156 -6.61 -10.54 -8.67
N ARG A 157 -7.59 -10.61 -7.77
CA ARG A 157 -8.47 -9.48 -7.43
C ARG A 157 -7.88 -8.68 -6.29
N PHE A 158 -8.18 -7.39 -6.27
CA PHE A 158 -7.60 -6.46 -5.31
C PHE A 158 -8.59 -6.06 -4.23
N GLY A 159 -8.03 -5.72 -3.07
CA GLY A 159 -8.70 -5.13 -1.93
C GLY A 159 -7.72 -4.33 -1.08
N ALA A 160 -8.26 -3.65 -0.06
CA ALA A 160 -7.48 -2.90 0.92
C ALA A 160 -7.82 -3.38 2.34
N LEU A 161 -6.82 -3.44 3.22
CA LEU A 161 -7.00 -3.74 4.64
C LEU A 161 -6.43 -2.58 5.46
N LEU A 162 -7.22 -2.05 6.40
CA LEU A 162 -6.73 -1.03 7.33
C LEU A 162 -5.97 -1.70 8.48
N TYR A 163 -4.70 -1.35 8.61
CA TYR A 163 -3.96 -1.53 9.84
C TYR A 163 -3.96 -0.22 10.61
N ASP A 164 -4.32 -0.28 11.89
CA ASP A 164 -4.27 0.82 12.85
C ASP A 164 -3.60 0.31 14.13
N GLN A 165 -2.52 0.98 14.57
CA GLN A 165 -1.71 0.51 15.70
C GLN A 165 -2.45 0.57 17.04
N ASP A 166 -3.38 1.52 17.19
CA ASP A 166 -4.16 1.71 18.41
C ASP A 166 -5.45 0.87 18.39
N ARG A 167 -5.83 0.35 17.22
CA ARG A 167 -7.04 -0.46 16.99
C ARG A 167 -6.74 -1.82 16.38
N PHE A 168 -5.64 -2.44 16.78
CA PHE A 168 -5.23 -3.74 16.25
C PHE A 168 -6.28 -4.85 16.39
N ASP A 169 -7.19 -4.77 17.37
CA ASP A 169 -8.30 -5.72 17.52
C ASP A 169 -9.22 -5.76 16.29
N ARG A 170 -9.37 -4.63 15.59
CA ARG A 170 -10.13 -4.52 14.34
C ARG A 170 -9.38 -5.20 13.20
N THR A 171 -8.11 -4.85 13.01
CA THR A 171 -7.24 -5.47 12.01
C THR A 171 -7.16 -6.98 12.20
N ALA A 172 -7.03 -7.45 13.45
CA ALA A 172 -6.99 -8.87 13.75
C ALA A 172 -8.28 -9.60 13.36
N ARG A 173 -9.43 -8.96 13.53
CA ARG A 173 -10.73 -9.50 13.12
C ARG A 173 -10.86 -9.59 11.60
N GLU A 174 -10.41 -8.56 10.89
CA GLU A 174 -10.43 -8.54 9.42
C GLU A 174 -9.48 -9.58 8.82
N LEU A 175 -8.27 -9.72 9.35
CA LEU A 175 -7.33 -10.76 8.95
C LEU A 175 -7.91 -12.18 9.19
N ARG A 176 -8.63 -12.41 10.30
CA ARG A 176 -9.33 -13.69 10.49
C ARG A 176 -10.48 -13.89 9.50
N ALA A 177 -11.18 -12.82 9.11
CA ALA A 177 -12.18 -12.92 8.06
C ALA A 177 -11.55 -13.31 6.71
N LEU A 178 -10.35 -12.79 6.40
CA LEU A 178 -9.58 -13.15 5.20
C LEU A 178 -9.19 -14.63 5.15
N LEU A 179 -8.97 -15.28 6.30
CA LEU A 179 -8.76 -16.74 6.36
C LEU A 179 -10.02 -17.50 5.90
N ALA A 180 -11.22 -16.98 6.23
CA ALA A 180 -12.47 -17.62 5.84
C ALA A 180 -12.80 -17.40 4.35
N ALA A 181 -12.76 -16.15 3.88
CA ALA A 181 -13.07 -15.81 2.49
C ALA A 181 -12.39 -14.50 2.07
N SER A 182 -12.00 -14.41 0.79
CA SER A 182 -11.48 -13.17 0.21
C SER A 182 -12.64 -12.18 -0.03
N PRO A 183 -12.58 -10.96 0.53
CA PRO A 183 -13.49 -9.87 0.17
C PRO A 183 -12.99 -9.10 -1.06
N ALA A 184 -11.82 -9.43 -1.61
CA ALA A 184 -11.29 -8.78 -2.79
C ALA A 184 -12.20 -9.00 -4.00
N GLY A 185 -12.52 -7.90 -4.67
CA GLY A 185 -13.48 -7.89 -5.77
C GLY A 185 -13.15 -6.90 -6.88
N GLN A 186 -12.11 -6.10 -6.70
CA GLN A 186 -11.80 -4.96 -7.54
C GLN A 186 -10.64 -5.27 -8.50
N SER A 187 -10.55 -4.48 -9.58
CA SER A 187 -9.31 -4.37 -10.36
C SER A 187 -8.25 -3.57 -9.59
N LEU A 188 -6.99 -3.64 -10.01
CA LEU A 188 -5.95 -2.78 -9.39
C LEU A 188 -6.24 -1.29 -9.62
N GLU A 189 -6.74 -0.93 -10.81
CA GLU A 189 -7.07 0.47 -11.12
C GLU A 189 -8.12 1.01 -10.15
N ASP A 190 -9.17 0.23 -9.88
CA ASP A 190 -10.23 0.64 -8.96
C ASP A 190 -9.70 0.80 -7.53
N ALA A 191 -8.91 -0.17 -7.04
CA ALA A 191 -8.35 -0.13 -5.70
C ALA A 191 -7.39 1.07 -5.51
N LEU A 192 -6.62 1.42 -6.54
CA LEU A 192 -5.74 2.59 -6.52
C LEU A 192 -6.52 3.91 -6.61
N CYS A 193 -7.54 3.99 -7.47
CA CYS A 193 -8.40 5.17 -7.54
C CYS A 193 -9.07 5.41 -6.18
N GLU A 194 -9.62 4.36 -5.57
CA GLU A 194 -10.24 4.45 -4.24
C GLU A 194 -9.24 4.94 -3.18
N GLY A 195 -7.99 4.45 -3.20
CA GLY A 195 -6.95 4.94 -2.30
C GLY A 195 -6.63 6.43 -2.50
N VAL A 196 -6.44 6.86 -3.75
CA VAL A 196 -6.18 8.27 -4.08
C VAL A 196 -7.37 9.15 -3.71
N GLU A 197 -8.59 8.73 -4.00
CA GLU A 197 -9.82 9.46 -3.67
C GLU A 197 -10.02 9.60 -2.15
N ARG A 198 -9.72 8.56 -1.36
CA ARG A 198 -9.78 8.62 0.11
C ARG A 198 -8.74 9.59 0.67
N MET A 199 -7.50 9.49 0.20
CA MET A 199 -6.44 10.45 0.56
C MET A 199 -6.85 11.88 0.22
N HIS A 200 -7.38 12.09 -1.00
CA HIS A 200 -7.83 13.37 -1.50
C HIS A 200 -8.95 13.96 -0.66
N ALA A 201 -9.98 13.17 -0.34
CA ALA A 201 -11.12 13.63 0.46
C ALA A 201 -10.68 14.07 1.85
N THR A 202 -9.84 13.25 2.52
CA THR A 202 -9.35 13.55 3.87
C THR A 202 -8.44 14.79 3.87
N MET A 203 -7.62 14.95 2.82
CA MET A 203 -6.76 16.13 2.64
C MET A 203 -7.59 17.41 2.52
N ILE A 204 -8.67 17.39 1.75
CA ILE A 204 -9.59 18.53 1.61
C ILE A 204 -10.26 18.83 2.95
N GLU A 205 -10.83 17.82 3.60
CA GLU A 205 -11.54 17.97 4.88
C GLU A 205 -10.65 18.65 5.93
N TRP A 206 -9.42 18.17 6.09
CA TRP A 206 -8.46 18.74 7.03
C TRP A 206 -8.07 20.19 6.69
N CYS A 207 -7.78 20.49 5.42
CA CYS A 207 -7.42 21.85 5.02
C CYS A 207 -8.59 22.86 5.09
N ASP A 208 -9.81 22.40 4.84
CA ASP A 208 -11.00 23.25 4.94
C ASP A 208 -11.37 23.52 6.41
N GLU A 209 -11.22 22.52 7.31
CA GLU A 209 -11.42 22.71 8.75
C GLU A 209 -10.41 23.69 9.36
N ASP A 210 -9.11 23.56 9.02
CA ASP A 210 -8.07 24.49 9.47
C ASP A 210 -8.34 25.94 9.02
N ALA A 211 -8.89 26.13 7.80
CA ALA A 211 -9.21 27.45 7.28
C ALA A 211 -10.38 28.13 8.02
N ASP A 212 -11.32 27.35 8.55
CA ASP A 212 -12.45 27.84 9.34
C ASP A 212 -12.06 28.14 10.80
N GLU A 213 -11.02 27.49 11.35
CA GLU A 213 -10.50 27.79 12.70
C GLU A 213 -9.67 29.10 12.76
N ASP A 214 -9.06 29.50 11.64
CA ASP A 214 -8.23 30.71 11.53
C ASP A 214 -9.02 31.98 11.10
N ALA A 215 -10.34 31.90 10.88
CA ALA A 215 -11.23 32.98 10.40
C ALA A 215 -12.04 33.70 11.49
#